data_AF-A0A7X9MTU5-F1
#
_entry.id   AF-A0A7X9MTU5-F1
#
_cell.length_a   1.000
_cell.length_b   1.000
_cell.length_c   1.000
_cell.angle_alpha   90.00
_cell.angle_beta   90.00
_cell.angle_gamma   90.00
#
_symmetry.space_group_name_H-M   'P 1'
#
loop_
_entity.id
_entity.type
_entity.pdbx_description
1 polymer ?
#
loop_
_entity_poly.entity_id
_entity_poly.type
_entity_poly.pdbx_seq_one_letter_code
_entity_poly.pdbx_strand_id
1 'polypeptide(L)'
;MKRYSLLFLVLLLQFLITACNNEPLIEVETIISTISDEEYASVGGTKDLNDPQQEDFKVLKFKFFMENTNAVTDRQIEIDVDWRNTLNSIDGVDRYWHGSEGEQDNPSENFAEYQQEVVFYAKGLSEENIKKAFEDSKVTVSWTDNKELVEKQYIIADLIEFKE
;
A
#
# COMPACT_ATOMS: atom_id res chain seq x y z
N MET A 1 -8.70 29.03 56.44
CA MET A 1 -9.52 28.19 55.53
C MET A 1 -10.05 29.04 54.39
N LYS A 2 -10.16 28.47 53.18
CA LYS A 2 -10.88 29.00 52.00
C LYS A 2 -10.21 30.08 51.13
N ARG A 3 -9.02 29.82 50.55
CA ARG A 3 -8.62 30.50 49.28
C ARG A 3 -7.85 29.62 48.28
N TYR A 4 -7.27 28.50 48.71
CA TYR A 4 -6.53 27.59 47.81
C TYR A 4 -7.37 26.46 47.18
N SER A 5 -8.65 26.36 47.53
CA SER A 5 -9.53 25.28 47.05
C SER A 5 -10.07 25.50 45.62
N LEU A 6 -9.92 26.70 45.06
CA LEU A 6 -10.41 27.02 43.70
C LEU A 6 -9.35 26.81 42.61
N LEU A 7 -8.06 26.83 42.95
CA LEU A 7 -6.97 26.60 42.00
C LEU A 7 -6.80 25.11 41.64
N PHE A 8 -7.17 24.22 42.55
CA PHE A 8 -7.11 22.77 42.30
C PHE A 8 -8.25 22.24 41.41
N LEU A 9 -9.34 23.01 41.25
CA LEU A 9 -10.48 22.63 40.41
C LEU A 9 -10.27 22.99 38.92
N VAL A 10 -9.47 24.04 38.64
CA VAL A 10 -9.17 24.46 37.26
C VAL A 10 -8.10 23.58 36.62
N LEU A 11 -7.17 23.03 37.41
CA LEU A 11 -6.13 22.13 36.88
C LEU A 11 -6.68 20.75 36.50
N LEU A 12 -7.80 20.32 37.10
CA LEU A 12 -8.48 19.08 36.75
C LEU A 12 -9.33 19.22 35.47
N LEU A 13 -9.52 20.44 34.94
CA LEU A 13 -10.30 20.69 33.72
C LEU A 13 -9.46 20.57 32.43
N GLN A 14 -8.19 20.17 32.52
CA GLN A 14 -7.41 19.75 31.34
C GLN A 14 -7.80 18.34 30.86
N PHE A 15 -9.04 17.92 31.16
CA PHE A 15 -9.72 16.80 30.51
C PHE A 15 -9.55 16.94 29.00
N LEU A 16 -8.80 15.99 28.44
CA LEU A 16 -9.14 15.31 27.21
C LEU A 16 -9.44 16.25 26.03
N ILE A 17 -8.41 16.95 25.56
CA ILE A 17 -8.35 17.23 24.13
C ILE A 17 -7.95 15.91 23.46
N THR A 18 -8.85 14.92 23.47
CA THR A 18 -8.80 13.90 22.43
C THR A 18 -9.08 14.67 21.16
N ALA A 19 -8.03 15.01 20.42
CA ALA A 19 -8.20 15.51 19.06
C ALA A 19 -9.16 14.54 18.37
N CYS A 20 -10.35 15.00 17.99
CA CYS A 20 -11.18 14.26 17.05
C CYS A 20 -10.27 14.01 15.85
N ASN A 21 -9.89 12.74 15.64
CA ASN A 21 -9.06 12.37 14.52
C ASN A 21 -9.95 12.47 13.28
N ASN A 22 -9.98 13.65 12.68
CA ASN A 22 -10.75 13.94 11.46
C ASN A 22 -10.03 13.46 10.20
N GLU A 23 -8.81 12.93 10.36
CA GLU A 23 -8.05 12.35 9.26
C GLU A 23 -8.75 11.09 8.72
N PRO A 24 -8.70 10.88 7.40
CA PRO A 24 -9.15 9.64 6.79
C PRO A 24 -8.34 8.46 7.33
N LEU A 25 -8.98 7.29 7.42
CA LEU A 25 -8.27 6.03 7.58
C LEU A 25 -7.57 5.72 6.27
N ILE A 26 -6.25 5.51 6.29
CA ILE A 26 -5.48 5.13 5.12
C ILE A 26 -4.66 3.90 5.48
N GLU A 27 -4.84 2.83 4.72
CA GLU A 27 -4.11 1.58 4.82
C GLU A 27 -3.43 1.30 3.48
N VAL A 28 -2.12 1.03 3.53
CA VAL A 28 -1.34 0.67 2.35
C VAL A 28 -0.52 -0.56 2.72
N GLU A 29 -0.68 -1.64 1.97
CA GLU A 29 -0.03 -2.91 2.22
C GLU A 29 0.58 -3.42 0.91
N THR A 30 1.80 -3.95 0.99
CA THR A 30 2.43 -4.69 -0.10
C THR A 30 3.06 -5.95 0.46
N ILE A 31 2.53 -7.11 0.06
CA ILE A 31 3.02 -8.42 0.48
C ILE A 31 3.63 -9.12 -0.72
N ILE A 32 4.79 -9.74 -0.51
CA ILE A 32 5.38 -10.67 -1.46
C ILE A 32 5.49 -12.03 -0.79
N SER A 33 4.84 -13.05 -1.34
CA SER A 33 4.83 -14.39 -0.77
C SER A 33 5.18 -15.49 -1.77
N THR A 34 5.40 -16.70 -1.26
CA THR A 34 5.37 -17.91 -2.10
C THR A 34 4.04 -18.01 -2.84
N ILE A 35 4.10 -18.62 -4.02
CA ILE A 35 2.92 -18.91 -4.84
C ILE A 35 2.29 -20.23 -4.38
N SER A 36 0.96 -20.25 -4.27
CA SER A 36 0.21 -21.48 -3.99
C SER A 36 0.20 -22.44 -5.18
N ASP A 37 -0.18 -23.70 -4.94
CA ASP A 37 -0.31 -24.71 -6.01
C ASP A 37 -1.35 -24.30 -7.07
N GLU A 38 -2.42 -23.63 -6.65
CA GLU A 38 -3.48 -23.14 -7.55
C GLU A 38 -2.99 -21.99 -8.44
N GLU A 39 -2.31 -21.01 -7.84
CA GLU A 39 -1.70 -19.92 -8.59
C GLU A 39 -0.60 -20.46 -9.53
N TYR A 40 0.21 -21.43 -9.08
CA TYR A 40 1.23 -22.07 -9.93
C TYR A 40 0.63 -22.89 -11.08
N ALA A 41 -0.53 -23.51 -10.90
CA ALA A 41 -1.23 -24.19 -11.99
C ALA A 41 -1.61 -23.25 -13.14
N SER A 42 -1.70 -21.94 -12.88
CA SER A 42 -1.96 -20.90 -13.87
C SER A 42 -0.69 -20.36 -14.54
N VAL A 43 0.50 -20.73 -14.04
CA VAL A 43 1.80 -20.39 -14.63
C VAL A 43 2.02 -21.22 -15.91
N GLY A 44 1.67 -20.64 -17.05
CA GLY A 44 1.93 -21.19 -18.38
C GLY A 44 3.16 -20.57 -19.05
N GLY A 45 3.58 -21.08 -20.22
CA GLY A 45 4.57 -20.39 -21.06
C GLY A 45 6.03 -20.45 -20.60
N THR A 46 6.37 -21.33 -19.66
CA THR A 46 7.69 -21.35 -19.00
C THR A 46 8.82 -22.01 -19.80
N LYS A 47 8.60 -22.35 -21.08
CA LYS A 47 9.53 -23.15 -21.90
C LYS A 47 10.87 -22.46 -22.17
N ASP A 48 10.88 -21.13 -22.13
CA ASP A 48 12.08 -20.32 -22.36
C ASP A 48 12.87 -20.07 -21.06
N LEU A 49 12.36 -20.53 -19.92
CA LEU A 49 13.03 -20.47 -18.63
C LEU A 49 13.89 -21.72 -18.41
N ASN A 50 15.02 -21.54 -17.75
CA ASN A 50 15.92 -22.65 -17.42
C ASN A 50 15.44 -23.39 -16.16
N ASP A 51 14.83 -24.55 -16.37
CA ASP A 51 14.32 -25.47 -15.35
C ASP A 51 13.51 -24.75 -14.25
N PRO A 52 12.37 -24.12 -14.62
CA PRO A 52 11.56 -23.34 -13.70
C PRO A 52 10.85 -24.24 -12.70
N GLN A 53 11.00 -23.93 -11.42
CA GLN A 53 10.30 -24.60 -10.32
C GLN A 53 9.25 -23.67 -9.70
N GLN A 54 8.31 -24.21 -8.93
CA GLN A 54 7.28 -23.40 -8.26
C GLN A 54 7.90 -22.37 -7.31
N GLU A 55 8.95 -22.73 -6.56
CA GLU A 55 9.66 -21.80 -5.68
C GLU A 55 10.34 -20.63 -6.41
N ASP A 56 10.54 -20.75 -7.73
CA ASP A 56 11.09 -19.68 -8.55
C ASP A 56 10.07 -18.56 -8.82
N PHE A 57 8.79 -18.77 -8.48
CA PHE A 57 7.73 -17.79 -8.64
C PHE A 57 7.24 -17.26 -7.29
N LYS A 58 6.90 -15.98 -7.28
CA LYS A 58 6.33 -15.29 -6.13
C LYS A 58 5.07 -14.56 -6.57
N VAL A 59 4.20 -14.30 -5.60
CA VAL A 59 3.04 -13.44 -5.78
C VAL A 59 3.24 -12.15 -5.00
N LEU A 60 3.08 -11.02 -5.68
CA LEU A 60 3.02 -9.68 -5.09
C LEU A 60 1.55 -9.30 -4.98
N LYS A 61 1.11 -8.94 -3.78
CA LYS A 61 -0.24 -8.44 -3.49
C LYS A 61 -0.11 -7.04 -2.91
N PHE A 62 -0.59 -6.05 -3.65
CA PHE A 62 -0.69 -4.68 -3.20
C PHE A 62 -2.15 -4.34 -2.92
N LYS A 63 -2.38 -3.68 -1.79
CA LYS A 63 -3.68 -3.17 -1.39
C LYS A 63 -3.53 -1.75 -0.88
N PHE A 64 -4.37 -0.88 -1.39
CA PHE A 64 -4.62 0.44 -0.84
C PHE A 64 -6.08 0.55 -0.45
N PHE A 65 -6.33 1.10 0.74
CA PHE A 65 -7.67 1.43 1.21
C PHE A 65 -7.65 2.81 1.86
N MET A 66 -8.63 3.64 1.52
CA MET A 66 -8.86 4.92 2.17
C MET A 66 -10.34 5.06 2.52
N GLU A 67 -10.66 5.41 3.76
CA GLU A 67 -12.00 5.76 4.20
C GLU A 67 -12.02 7.20 4.73
N ASN A 68 -12.82 8.04 4.07
CA ASN A 68 -13.00 9.45 4.36
C ASN A 68 -13.90 9.64 5.58
N THR A 69 -13.55 10.62 6.42
CA THR A 69 -14.50 11.21 7.37
C THR A 69 -15.44 12.17 6.64
N ASN A 70 -16.56 12.55 7.26
CA ASN A 70 -17.50 13.52 6.68
C ASN A 70 -16.89 14.92 6.45
N ALA A 71 -15.73 15.24 7.05
CA ALA A 71 -15.03 16.50 6.87
C ALA A 71 -14.16 16.53 5.62
N VAL A 72 -13.78 15.35 5.10
CA VAL A 72 -12.94 15.19 3.93
C VAL A 72 -13.74 15.47 2.67
N THR A 73 -13.20 16.33 1.83
CA THR A 73 -13.70 16.64 0.50
C THR A 73 -12.56 16.54 -0.51
N ASP A 74 -12.89 16.39 -1.79
CA ASP A 74 -11.91 16.43 -2.89
C ASP A 74 -10.72 15.46 -2.71
N ARG A 75 -11.03 14.17 -2.46
CA ARG A 75 -10.05 13.08 -2.43
C ARG A 75 -9.42 12.93 -3.82
N GLN A 76 -8.10 12.77 -3.86
CA GLN A 76 -7.33 12.37 -5.05
C GLN A 76 -6.30 11.31 -4.62
N ILE A 77 -6.24 10.21 -5.37
CA ILE A 77 -5.32 9.11 -5.13
C ILE A 77 -4.56 8.85 -6.44
N GLU A 78 -3.24 8.78 -6.35
CA GLU A 78 -2.34 8.47 -7.46
C GLU A 78 -1.42 7.32 -7.04
N ILE A 79 -1.48 6.21 -7.75
CA ILE A 79 -0.60 5.05 -7.56
C ILE A 79 0.40 5.06 -8.72
N ASP A 80 1.58 5.61 -8.47
CA ASP A 80 2.66 5.72 -9.45
C ASP A 80 3.53 4.47 -9.40
N VAL A 81 2.98 3.37 -9.93
CA VAL A 81 3.63 2.07 -9.98
C VAL A 81 3.28 1.33 -11.26
N ASP A 82 4.27 1.13 -12.14
CA ASP A 82 4.16 0.20 -13.26
C ASP A 82 4.75 -1.15 -12.86
N TRP A 83 3.92 -2.00 -12.26
CA TRP A 83 4.36 -3.29 -11.70
C TRP A 83 5.13 -4.15 -12.69
N ARG A 84 4.70 -4.20 -13.96
CA ARG A 84 5.35 -4.99 -15.00
C ARG A 84 6.73 -4.43 -15.31
N ASN A 85 6.82 -3.14 -15.62
CA ASN A 85 8.09 -2.54 -16.02
C ASN A 85 9.07 -2.49 -14.84
N THR A 86 8.60 -2.20 -13.63
CA THR A 86 9.42 -2.23 -12.43
C THR A 86 10.07 -3.60 -12.25
N LEU A 87 9.29 -4.68 -12.29
CA LEU A 87 9.82 -6.04 -12.16
C LEU A 87 10.79 -6.41 -13.29
N ASN A 88 10.45 -6.09 -14.54
CA ASN A 88 11.28 -6.43 -15.71
C ASN A 88 12.59 -5.63 -15.77
N SER A 89 12.64 -4.46 -15.11
CA SER A 89 13.81 -3.58 -15.11
C SER A 89 14.91 -4.01 -14.13
N ILE A 90 14.62 -4.93 -13.18
CA ILE A 90 15.55 -5.32 -12.10
C ILE A 90 16.90 -5.75 -12.66
N ASP A 91 16.88 -6.59 -13.69
CA ASP A 91 18.07 -7.12 -14.34
C ASP A 91 17.91 -7.30 -15.86
N GLY A 92 16.87 -6.68 -16.45
CA GLY A 92 16.58 -6.74 -17.88
C GLY A 92 16.03 -8.09 -18.37
N VAL A 93 15.64 -8.97 -17.45
CA VAL A 93 14.91 -10.20 -17.75
C VAL A 93 13.40 -9.93 -17.71
N ASP A 94 12.61 -10.63 -18.51
CA ASP A 94 11.14 -10.61 -18.39
C ASP A 94 10.74 -11.38 -17.12
N ARG A 95 10.43 -10.63 -16.06
CA ARG A 95 10.16 -11.12 -14.71
C ARG A 95 8.65 -11.19 -14.44
N TYR A 96 7.87 -10.28 -15.00
CA TYR A 96 6.41 -10.26 -14.87
C TYR A 96 5.81 -11.46 -15.63
N TRP A 97 4.89 -12.18 -14.98
CA TRP A 97 4.22 -13.32 -15.61
C TRP A 97 2.78 -12.98 -15.99
N HIS A 98 1.93 -12.77 -14.98
CA HIS A 98 0.55 -12.33 -15.14
C HIS A 98 0.11 -11.59 -13.88
N GLY A 99 -1.03 -10.92 -13.96
CA GLY A 99 -1.59 -10.22 -12.82
C GLY A 99 -3.02 -9.80 -13.07
N SER A 100 -3.65 -9.31 -12.01
CA SER A 100 -4.98 -8.73 -12.00
C SER A 100 -4.95 -7.43 -11.22
N GLU A 101 -5.84 -6.52 -11.60
CA GLU A 101 -6.02 -5.23 -10.96
C GLU A 101 -7.51 -5.03 -10.64
N GLY A 102 -7.78 -4.29 -9.57
CA GLY A 102 -9.12 -3.92 -9.15
C GLY A 102 -9.12 -2.52 -8.56
N GLU A 103 -10.14 -1.74 -8.89
CA GLU A 103 -10.30 -0.37 -8.43
C GLU A 103 -11.76 -0.09 -8.09
N GLN A 104 -11.97 0.59 -6.96
CA GLN A 104 -13.23 1.19 -6.57
C GLN A 104 -12.94 2.57 -5.97
N ASP A 105 -13.06 3.62 -6.78
CA ASP A 105 -12.90 5.02 -6.36
C ASP A 105 -14.04 5.89 -6.90
N ASN A 106 -15.26 5.59 -6.45
CA ASN A 106 -16.44 6.34 -6.89
C ASN A 106 -16.57 7.66 -6.09
N PRO A 107 -16.82 8.81 -6.74
CA PRO A 107 -17.01 10.09 -6.04
C PRO A 107 -18.19 10.13 -5.06
N SER A 108 -19.16 9.23 -5.22
CA SER A 108 -20.33 9.11 -4.34
C SER A 108 -20.07 8.30 -3.07
N GLU A 109 -18.95 7.58 -3.01
CA GLU A 109 -18.59 6.71 -1.90
C GLU A 109 -17.58 7.40 -1.00
N ASN A 110 -17.70 7.18 0.30
CA ASN A 110 -16.77 7.73 1.27
C ASN A 110 -15.46 6.94 1.34
N PHE A 111 -15.27 5.89 0.54
CA PHE A 111 -14.05 5.09 0.54
C PHE A 111 -13.49 4.92 -0.88
N ALA A 112 -12.23 4.51 -0.95
CA ALA A 112 -11.57 4.07 -2.15
C ALA A 112 -10.74 2.82 -1.86
N GLU A 113 -10.71 1.89 -2.80
CA GLU A 113 -9.91 0.67 -2.72
C GLU A 113 -9.21 0.43 -4.06
N TYR A 114 -7.92 0.10 -3.98
CA TYR A 114 -7.12 -0.32 -5.14
C TYR A 114 -6.38 -1.60 -4.78
N GLN A 115 -6.40 -2.56 -5.69
CA GLN A 115 -5.80 -3.87 -5.51
C GLN A 115 -5.00 -4.23 -6.74
N GLN A 116 -3.83 -4.82 -6.50
CA GLN A 116 -3.02 -5.43 -7.54
C GLN A 116 -2.53 -6.79 -7.04
N GLU A 117 -2.68 -7.82 -7.88
CA GLU A 117 -2.01 -9.10 -7.70
C GLU A 117 -1.12 -9.36 -8.92
N VAL A 118 0.14 -9.75 -8.69
CA VAL A 118 1.11 -10.05 -9.75
C VAL A 118 1.87 -11.31 -9.41
N VAL A 119 1.86 -12.28 -10.32
CA VAL A 119 2.80 -13.40 -10.30
C VAL A 119 4.03 -13.03 -11.12
N PHE A 120 5.21 -13.25 -10.54
CA PHE A 120 6.48 -12.93 -11.17
C PHE A 120 7.56 -13.98 -10.89
N TYR A 121 8.51 -14.08 -11.80
CA TYR A 121 9.64 -15.00 -11.75
C TYR A 121 10.78 -14.40 -10.92
N ALA A 122 10.91 -14.85 -9.67
CA ALA A 122 11.85 -14.33 -8.68
C ALA A 122 13.19 -15.06 -8.62
N LYS A 123 13.42 -16.11 -9.45
CA LYS A 123 14.68 -16.89 -9.41
C LYS A 123 15.92 -15.99 -9.48
N GLY A 124 16.80 -16.15 -8.49
CA GLY A 124 18.05 -15.40 -8.40
C GLY A 124 17.92 -13.96 -7.92
N LEU A 125 16.71 -13.49 -7.57
CA LEU A 125 16.51 -12.18 -6.95
C LEU A 125 16.61 -12.31 -5.43
N SER A 126 17.34 -11.38 -4.80
CA SER A 126 17.25 -11.17 -3.35
C SER A 126 16.06 -10.26 -3.02
N GLU A 127 15.60 -10.30 -1.76
CA GLU A 127 14.62 -9.33 -1.25
C GLU A 127 15.08 -7.88 -1.44
N GLU A 128 16.38 -7.62 -1.29
CA GLU A 128 16.98 -6.30 -1.52
C GLU A 128 16.87 -5.87 -2.99
N ASN A 129 17.11 -6.77 -3.94
CA ASN A 129 16.94 -6.47 -5.38
C ASN A 129 15.51 -6.06 -5.68
N ILE A 130 14.54 -6.77 -5.09
CA ILE A 130 13.11 -6.50 -5.27
C ILE A 130 12.76 -5.14 -4.64
N LYS A 131 13.14 -4.91 -3.37
CA LYS A 131 12.88 -3.63 -2.69
C LYS A 131 13.46 -2.45 -3.44
N LYS A 132 14.70 -2.57 -3.90
CA LYS A 132 15.38 -1.53 -4.69
C LYS A 132 14.62 -1.21 -5.99
N ALA A 133 14.02 -2.19 -6.64
CA ALA A 133 13.22 -1.97 -7.85
C ALA A 133 12.07 -0.98 -7.62
N PHE A 134 11.48 -1.01 -6.41
CA PHE A 134 10.32 -0.19 -6.04
C PHE A 134 10.71 1.07 -5.26
N GLU A 135 11.98 1.47 -5.22
CA GLU A 135 12.44 2.60 -4.39
C GLU A 135 11.86 3.97 -4.82
N ASP A 136 11.55 4.12 -6.11
CA ASP A 136 10.92 5.30 -6.69
C ASP A 136 9.40 5.17 -6.85
N SER A 137 8.85 3.96 -6.64
CA SER A 137 7.42 3.67 -6.75
C SER A 137 6.67 4.16 -5.50
N LYS A 138 5.57 4.89 -5.68
CA LYS A 138 4.86 5.51 -4.55
C LYS A 138 3.35 5.62 -4.75
N VAL A 139 2.64 5.67 -3.64
CA VAL A 139 1.24 6.10 -3.56
C VAL A 139 1.21 7.53 -3.03
N THR A 140 0.58 8.43 -3.77
CA THR A 140 0.30 9.80 -3.34
C THR A 140 -1.19 9.95 -3.08
N VAL A 141 -1.54 10.36 -1.88
CA VAL A 141 -2.92 10.61 -1.46
C VAL A 141 -3.04 12.06 -1.08
N SER A 142 -4.02 12.77 -1.63
CA SER A 142 -4.36 14.12 -1.20
C SER A 142 -5.85 14.28 -0.97
N TRP A 143 -6.19 15.16 -0.01
CA TRP A 143 -7.57 15.49 0.31
C TRP A 143 -7.67 16.86 0.95
N THR A 144 -8.85 17.46 0.88
CA THR A 144 -9.13 18.71 1.58
C THR A 144 -9.81 18.43 2.92
N ASP A 145 -9.19 18.85 4.03
CA ASP A 145 -9.78 18.86 5.37
C ASP A 145 -9.92 20.31 5.85
N ASN A 146 -11.13 20.73 6.22
CA ASN A 146 -11.42 22.09 6.71
C ASN A 146 -10.86 23.24 5.85
N LYS A 147 -10.82 23.07 4.52
CA LYS A 147 -10.26 23.99 3.50
C LYS A 147 -8.73 24.02 3.40
N GLU A 148 -8.04 23.12 4.10
CA GLU A 148 -6.60 22.91 3.95
C GLU A 148 -6.36 21.65 3.11
N LEU A 149 -5.47 21.75 2.12
CA LEU A 149 -5.03 20.59 1.34
C LEU A 149 -3.99 19.82 2.16
N VAL A 150 -4.25 18.54 2.37
CA VAL A 150 -3.34 17.59 2.99
C VAL A 150 -2.86 16.62 1.92
N GLU A 151 -1.56 16.31 1.93
CA GLU A 151 -0.95 15.31 1.06
C GLU A 151 -0.11 14.33 1.90
N LYS A 152 -0.21 13.04 1.59
CA LYS A 152 0.63 11.97 2.15
C LYS A 152 1.21 11.15 1.00
N GLN A 153 2.46 10.73 1.16
CA GLN A 153 3.17 9.87 0.22
C GLN A 153 3.65 8.60 0.93
N TYR A 154 3.52 7.47 0.24
CA TYR A 154 3.91 6.15 0.73
C TYR A 154 4.81 5.48 -0.30
N ILE A 155 6.07 5.23 0.04
CA ILE A 155 7.04 4.56 -0.86
C ILE A 155 6.78 3.06 -0.80
N ILE A 156 6.59 2.41 -1.94
CA ILE A 156 6.24 0.99 -2.01
C ILE A 156 7.35 0.12 -1.40
N ALA A 157 8.63 0.41 -1.70
CA ALA A 157 9.76 -0.35 -1.16
C ALA A 157 9.77 -0.47 0.38
N ASP A 158 9.33 0.59 1.08
CA ASP A 158 9.27 0.64 2.53
C ASP A 158 8.12 -0.20 3.10
N LEU A 159 7.10 -0.45 2.30
CA LEU A 159 5.89 -1.20 2.66
C LEU A 159 5.96 -2.69 2.32
N ILE A 160 6.98 -3.14 1.58
CA ILE A 160 7.10 -4.54 1.18
C ILE A 160 7.41 -5.42 2.41
N GLU A 161 6.46 -6.30 2.71
CA GLU A 161 6.60 -7.43 3.63
C GLU A 161 6.80 -8.74 2.85
N PHE A 162 7.85 -9.48 3.16
CA PHE A 162 8.07 -10.82 2.62
C PHE A 162 7.45 -11.87 3.56
N LYS A 163 6.67 -12.79 2.99
CA LYS A 163 6.02 -13.90 3.70
C LYS A 163 6.38 -15.23 3.05
N GLU A 164 6.50 -16.26 3.87
CA GLU A 164 6.77 -17.65 3.43
C GLU A 164 5.47 -18.39 3.12
#